data_AF-A0A6M7WGJ4-F1
#
_entry.id   AF-A0A6M7WGJ4-F1
#
_cell.length_a   1.000
_cell.length_b   1.000
_cell.length_c   1.000
_cell.angle_alpha   90.00
_cell.angle_beta   90.00
_cell.angle_gamma   90.00
#
_symmetry.space_group_name_H-M   'P 1'
#
loop_
_entity.id
_entity.type
_entity.pdbx_description
1 polymer ?
#
loop_
_entity_poly.entity_id
_entity_poly.type
_entity_poly.pdbx_seq_one_letter_code
_entity_poly.pdbx_strand_id
1 'polypeptide(L)'
;MTDENESTVFTFNRSNMFGRLLQLDPSFHSEWERFQDKWGNADEAPLYLALSELALHLIRNLHAGETDRFGEIFGVVEGWIIEGDDYVREAAIVGLLEDLQNTSLHRTTSPDDFKQWLQPQSTIWWTKVDAFWTAGTPLA
;
A
#
# COMPACT_ATOMS: atom_id res chain seq x y z
N MET A 1 -36.28 21.35 10.41
CA MET A 1 -34.84 21.70 10.31
C MET A 1 -34.12 20.38 10.45
N THR A 2 -33.91 19.71 9.33
CA THR A 2 -33.26 18.40 9.25
C THR A 2 -31.77 18.63 9.39
N ASP A 3 -31.18 18.04 10.43
CA ASP A 3 -29.74 17.91 10.57
C ASP A 3 -29.23 17.04 9.41
N GLU A 4 -28.65 17.68 8.40
CA GLU A 4 -27.76 17.03 7.46
C GLU A 4 -26.47 16.71 8.21
N ASN A 5 -26.43 15.54 8.82
CA ASN A 5 -25.19 14.93 9.27
C ASN A 5 -24.41 14.49 8.02
N GLU A 6 -23.83 15.45 7.30
CA GLU A 6 -22.74 15.21 6.35
C GLU A 6 -21.54 14.73 7.17
N SER A 7 -21.57 13.46 7.56
CA SER A 7 -20.35 12.72 7.85
C SER A 7 -19.52 12.79 6.58
N THR A 8 -18.61 13.74 6.50
CA THR A 8 -17.58 13.79 5.48
C THR A 8 -16.79 12.49 5.64
N VAL A 9 -17.14 11.49 4.84
CA VAL A 9 -16.41 10.22 4.78
C VAL A 9 -14.98 10.63 4.41
N PHE A 10 -14.04 10.37 5.31
CA PHE A 10 -12.64 10.60 5.01
C PHE A 10 -12.27 9.71 3.84
N THR A 11 -11.79 10.30 2.75
CA THR A 11 -11.38 9.58 1.56
C THR A 11 -9.88 9.75 1.37
N PHE A 12 -9.17 8.64 1.19
CA PHE A 12 -7.77 8.71 0.80
C PHE A 12 -7.67 9.15 -0.66
N ASN A 13 -6.82 10.14 -0.93
CA ASN A 13 -6.47 10.58 -2.27
C ASN A 13 -4.95 10.78 -2.36
N ARG A 14 -4.46 11.14 -3.54
CA ARG A 14 -3.03 11.34 -3.83
C ARG A 14 -2.31 12.24 -2.81
N SER A 15 -3.00 13.24 -2.25
CA SER A 15 -2.38 14.22 -1.35
C SER A 15 -2.25 13.75 0.10
N ASN A 16 -3.06 12.78 0.54
CA ASN A 16 -3.13 12.41 1.96
C ASN A 16 -2.77 10.93 2.24
N MET A 17 -2.65 10.06 1.23
CA MET A 17 -2.48 8.61 1.43
C MET A 17 -1.24 8.23 2.26
N PHE A 18 -0.11 8.92 2.08
CA PHE A 18 1.14 8.61 2.80
C PHE A 18 1.21 9.23 4.20
N GLY A 19 0.34 10.19 4.55
CA GLY A 19 0.46 10.96 5.78
C GLY A 19 0.44 10.11 7.05
N ARG A 20 -0.53 9.18 7.15
CA ARG A 20 -0.64 8.28 8.31
C ARG A 20 0.45 7.21 8.31
N LEU A 21 0.80 6.68 7.14
CA LEU A 21 1.87 5.70 6.99
C LEU A 21 3.20 6.23 7.55
N LEU A 22 3.58 7.45 7.17
CA LEU A 22 4.83 8.06 7.62
C LEU A 22 4.88 8.24 9.14
N GLN A 23 3.75 8.63 9.77
CA GLN A 23 3.69 8.74 11.23
C GLN A 23 3.93 7.40 11.93
N LEU A 24 3.45 6.30 11.34
CA LEU A 24 3.59 4.95 11.89
C LEU A 24 4.97 4.37 11.60
N ASP A 25 5.49 4.61 10.40
CA ASP A 25 6.78 4.12 9.96
C ASP A 25 7.78 5.26 9.65
N PRO A 26 8.39 5.83 10.71
CA PRO A 26 9.48 6.78 10.55
C PRO A 26 10.63 6.31 9.66
N SER A 27 10.87 5.00 9.56
CA SER A 27 12.02 4.49 8.79
C SER A 27 11.84 4.57 7.28
N PHE A 28 10.62 4.82 6.79
CA PHE A 28 10.35 5.04 5.37
C PHE A 28 10.48 6.52 4.93
N HIS A 29 10.73 7.46 5.85
CA HIS A 29 10.76 8.89 5.52
C HIS A 29 11.82 9.23 4.48
N SER A 30 13.01 8.63 4.56
CA SER A 30 14.10 8.96 3.64
C SER A 30 13.80 8.56 2.20
N GLU A 31 13.16 7.40 1.99
CA GLU A 31 12.66 6.98 0.68
C GLU A 31 11.55 7.90 0.18
N TRP A 32 10.64 8.32 1.06
CA TRP A 32 9.58 9.25 0.72
C TRP A 32 10.09 10.65 0.35
N GLU A 33 11.03 11.21 1.11
CA GLU A 33 11.68 12.49 0.80
C GLU A 33 12.37 12.45 -0.56
N ARG A 34 13.11 11.38 -0.86
CA ARG A 34 13.73 11.18 -2.19
C ARG A 34 12.70 11.13 -3.31
N PHE A 35 11.54 10.52 -3.07
CA PHE A 35 10.44 10.52 -4.03
C PHE A 35 9.90 11.94 -4.24
N GLN A 36 9.67 12.70 -3.15
CA GLN A 36 9.20 14.08 -3.22
C GLN A 36 10.18 15.03 -3.90
N ASP A 37 11.49 14.91 -3.64
CA ASP A 37 12.51 15.73 -4.30
C ASP A 37 12.47 15.57 -5.83
N LYS A 38 12.16 14.37 -6.30
CA LYS A 38 12.12 14.05 -7.73
C LYS A 38 10.77 14.38 -8.37
N TRP A 39 9.67 14.15 -7.66
CA TRP A 39 8.32 14.15 -8.24
C TRP A 39 7.31 15.09 -7.57
N GLY A 40 7.66 15.73 -6.46
CA GLY A 40 6.74 16.54 -5.65
C GLY A 40 6.21 17.79 -6.34
N ASN A 41 6.89 18.26 -7.39
CA ASN A 41 6.44 19.38 -8.24
C ASN A 41 5.79 18.92 -9.55
N ALA A 42 5.61 17.61 -9.77
CA ALA A 42 4.92 17.11 -10.95
C ALA A 42 3.40 17.30 -10.77
N ASP A 43 2.69 17.68 -11.85
CA ASP A 43 1.23 17.84 -11.84
C ASP A 43 0.53 16.55 -11.37
N GLU A 44 1.08 15.39 -11.76
CA GLU A 44 0.66 14.07 -11.27
C GLU A 44 1.90 13.26 -10.86
N ALA A 45 2.19 13.24 -9.56
CA ALA A 45 3.27 12.41 -9.03
C ALA A 45 2.96 10.91 -9.27
N PRO A 46 3.93 10.12 -9.76
CA PRO A 46 3.75 8.69 -10.04
C PRO A 46 3.80 7.87 -8.75
N LEU A 47 2.74 7.92 -7.93
CA LEU A 47 2.72 7.31 -6.58
C LEU A 47 2.92 5.79 -6.60
N TYR A 48 2.67 5.10 -7.72
CA TYR A 48 3.04 3.69 -7.88
C TYR A 48 4.56 3.46 -7.66
N LEU A 49 5.43 4.42 -8.03
CA LEU A 49 6.86 4.30 -7.74
C LEU A 49 7.16 4.41 -6.24
N ALA A 50 6.44 5.27 -5.52
CA ALA A 50 6.57 5.36 -4.07
C ALA A 50 6.06 4.08 -3.38
N LEU A 51 5.02 3.46 -3.94
CA LEU A 51 4.49 2.18 -3.45
C LEU A 51 5.44 1.01 -3.72
N SER A 52 6.11 0.97 -4.87
CA SER A 52 7.19 0.01 -5.13
C SER A 52 8.35 0.16 -4.14
N GLU A 53 8.75 1.40 -3.82
CA GLU A 53 9.78 1.67 -2.80
C GLU A 53 9.30 1.23 -1.41
N LEU A 54 8.00 1.42 -1.10
CA LEU A 54 7.40 0.92 0.14
C LEU A 54 7.39 -0.61 0.19
N ALA A 55 7.05 -1.30 -0.91
CA ALA A 55 7.10 -2.76 -0.98
C ALA A 55 8.52 -3.27 -0.67
N LEU A 56 9.54 -2.68 -1.30
CA LEU A 56 10.93 -3.01 -1.04
C LEU A 56 11.34 -2.71 0.41
N HIS A 57 10.87 -1.61 0.98
CA HIS A 57 11.10 -1.27 2.38
C HIS A 57 10.53 -2.33 3.33
N LEU A 58 9.27 -2.74 3.12
CA LEU A 58 8.62 -3.78 3.91
C LEU A 58 9.32 -5.15 3.76
N ILE A 59 9.77 -5.50 2.55
CA ILE A 59 10.54 -6.75 2.33
C ILE A 59 11.87 -6.71 3.10
N ARG A 60 12.57 -5.57 3.13
CA ARG A 60 13.79 -5.41 3.93
C ARG A 60 13.53 -5.56 5.42
N ASN A 61 12.47 -4.92 5.93
CA ASN A 61 12.10 -4.99 7.34
C ASN A 61 11.69 -6.41 7.74
N LEU A 62 10.93 -7.11 6.88
CA LEU A 62 10.57 -8.51 7.09
C LEU A 62 11.82 -9.40 7.18
N HIS A 63 12.78 -9.21 6.28
CA HIS A 63 14.05 -9.94 6.33
C HIS A 63 14.85 -9.65 7.62
N ALA A 64 14.81 -8.42 8.12
CA ALA A 64 15.47 -8.03 9.36
C ALA A 64 14.71 -8.44 10.63
N GLY A 65 13.48 -8.96 10.50
CA GLY A 65 12.59 -9.25 11.64
C GLY A 65 11.97 -8.00 12.28
N GLU A 66 12.03 -6.85 11.62
CA GLU A 66 11.55 -5.56 12.11
C GLU A 66 10.05 -5.37 11.80
N THR A 67 9.22 -6.29 12.29
CA THR A 67 7.80 -6.40 11.90
C THR A 67 6.82 -5.80 12.90
N ASP A 68 7.29 -5.18 13.98
CA ASP A 68 6.44 -4.68 15.08
C ASP A 68 5.34 -3.72 14.61
N ARG A 69 5.60 -2.94 13.55
CA ARG A 69 4.69 -1.95 12.99
C ARG A 69 3.78 -2.49 11.88
N PHE A 70 4.00 -3.72 11.42
CA PHE A 70 3.32 -4.23 10.23
C PHE A 70 1.80 -4.30 10.43
N GLY A 71 1.32 -4.66 11.62
CA GLY A 71 -0.12 -4.65 11.90
C GLY A 71 -0.76 -3.28 11.64
N GLU A 72 -0.13 -2.20 12.09
CA GLU A 72 -0.65 -0.85 11.89
C GLU A 72 -0.47 -0.36 10.44
N ILE A 73 0.66 -0.68 9.81
CA ILE A 73 0.92 -0.35 8.40
C ILE A 73 -0.11 -1.00 7.49
N PHE A 74 -0.36 -2.31 7.64
CA PHE A 74 -1.35 -3.01 6.84
C PHE A 74 -2.79 -2.55 7.15
N GLY A 75 -3.04 -2.02 8.35
CA GLY A 75 -4.28 -1.29 8.65
C GLY A 75 -4.45 -0.02 7.81
N VAL A 76 -3.37 0.72 7.53
CA VAL A 76 -3.41 1.87 6.61
C VAL A 76 -3.64 1.42 5.16
N VAL A 77 -2.97 0.35 4.73
CA VAL A 77 -3.15 -0.23 3.38
C VAL A 77 -4.59 -0.69 3.16
N GLU A 78 -5.21 -1.31 4.16
CA GLU A 78 -6.63 -1.65 4.14
C GLU A 78 -7.51 -0.42 3.92
N GLY A 79 -7.21 0.67 4.64
CA GLY A 79 -7.87 1.96 4.47
C GLY A 79 -7.74 2.52 3.05
N TRP A 80 -6.56 2.42 2.43
CA TRP A 80 -6.37 2.81 1.02
C TRP A 80 -7.26 2.03 0.07
N ILE A 81 -7.49 0.74 0.32
CA ILE A 81 -8.30 -0.12 -0.53
C ILE A 81 -9.81 0.16 -0.36
N ILE A 82 -10.27 0.36 0.88
CA ILE A 82 -11.69 0.56 1.19
C ILE A 82 -12.13 2.00 0.94
N GLU A 83 -11.35 2.95 1.45
CA GLU A 83 -11.72 4.37 1.58
C GLU A 83 -10.94 5.25 0.61
N GLY A 84 -10.06 4.69 -0.21
CA GLY A 84 -9.37 5.41 -1.27
C GLY A 84 -10.29 5.79 -2.43
N ASP A 85 -9.98 6.93 -3.06
CA ASP A 85 -10.44 7.21 -4.41
C ASP A 85 -9.97 6.12 -5.39
N ASP A 86 -10.52 6.11 -6.60
CA ASP A 86 -10.23 5.04 -7.57
C ASP A 86 -8.73 4.90 -7.85
N TYR A 87 -8.01 6.02 -7.87
CA TYR A 87 -6.56 6.01 -8.07
C TYR A 87 -5.83 5.38 -6.88
N VAL A 88 -6.13 5.80 -5.65
CA VAL A 88 -5.45 5.28 -4.44
C VAL A 88 -5.73 3.80 -4.27
N ARG A 89 -6.97 3.35 -4.50
CA ARG A 89 -7.34 1.95 -4.44
C ARG A 89 -6.55 1.13 -5.45
N GLU A 90 -6.56 1.55 -6.71
CA GLU A 90 -5.84 0.86 -7.79
C GLU A 90 -4.33 0.84 -7.52
N ALA A 91 -3.76 1.99 -7.12
CA ALA A 91 -2.33 2.10 -6.81
C ALA A 91 -1.94 1.20 -5.63
N ALA A 92 -2.74 1.10 -4.57
CA ALA A 92 -2.46 0.20 -3.46
C ALA A 92 -2.49 -1.29 -3.89
N ILE A 93 -3.39 -1.67 -4.79
CA ILE A 93 -3.50 -3.06 -5.27
C ILE A 93 -2.34 -3.38 -6.22
N VAL A 94 -2.20 -2.63 -7.30
CA VAL A 94 -1.26 -2.92 -8.40
C VAL A 94 0.15 -2.43 -8.09
N GLY A 95 0.31 -1.37 -7.30
CA GLY A 95 1.61 -0.79 -6.95
C GLY A 95 2.21 -1.35 -5.66
N LEU A 96 1.41 -1.83 -4.71
CA LEU A 96 1.94 -2.37 -3.44
C LEU A 96 1.66 -3.87 -3.29
N LEU A 97 0.41 -4.33 -3.35
CA LEU A 97 0.12 -5.75 -3.12
C LEU A 97 0.78 -6.63 -4.19
N GLU A 98 0.74 -6.22 -5.46
CA GLU A 98 1.42 -6.93 -6.55
C GLU A 98 2.95 -6.99 -6.34
N ASP A 99 3.59 -5.87 -5.98
CA ASP A 99 5.04 -5.86 -5.74
C ASP A 99 5.42 -6.73 -4.54
N LEU A 100 4.60 -6.77 -3.49
CA LEU A 100 4.79 -7.70 -2.36
C LEU A 100 4.59 -9.17 -2.76
N GLN A 101 3.90 -9.47 -3.87
CA GLN A 101 3.78 -10.82 -4.43
C GLN A 101 4.92 -11.20 -5.37
N ASN A 102 5.69 -10.21 -5.85
CA ASN A 102 6.74 -10.44 -6.81
C ASN A 102 7.92 -11.19 -6.18
N THR A 103 7.93 -12.51 -6.34
CA THR A 103 8.96 -13.42 -5.79
C THR A 103 10.40 -13.03 -6.14
N SER A 104 10.64 -12.28 -7.23
CA SER A 104 11.98 -11.80 -7.58
C SER A 104 12.54 -10.73 -6.63
N LEU A 105 11.66 -10.04 -5.88
CA LEU A 105 12.04 -9.06 -4.87
C LEU A 105 12.44 -9.72 -3.53
N HIS A 106 12.12 -11.00 -3.36
CA HIS A 106 12.41 -11.75 -2.15
C HIS A 106 13.69 -12.58 -2.29
N ARG A 107 14.68 -12.32 -1.42
CA ARG A 107 15.93 -13.10 -1.39
C ARG A 107 15.84 -14.32 -0.47
N THR A 108 15.30 -14.12 0.72
CA THR A 108 15.24 -15.12 1.79
C THR A 108 13.87 -15.18 2.47
N THR A 109 13.01 -14.20 2.19
CA THR A 109 11.60 -14.17 2.61
C THR A 109 10.74 -14.73 1.48
N SER A 110 9.43 -14.76 1.67
CA SER A 110 8.45 -15.09 0.64
C SER A 110 7.25 -14.14 0.71
N PRO A 111 6.47 -14.02 -0.37
CA PRO A 111 5.20 -13.29 -0.33
C PRO A 111 4.24 -13.80 0.76
N ASP A 112 4.25 -15.11 1.02
CA ASP A 112 3.35 -15.75 1.98
C ASP A 112 3.58 -15.28 3.42
N ASP A 113 4.79 -14.83 3.74
CA ASP A 113 5.14 -14.33 5.08
C ASP A 113 4.34 -13.06 5.43
N PHE A 114 3.90 -12.28 4.44
CA PHE A 114 3.08 -11.08 4.63
C PHE A 114 1.61 -11.37 4.94
N LYS A 115 1.11 -12.57 4.61
CA LYS A 115 -0.32 -12.91 4.71
C LYS A 115 -0.90 -12.73 6.11
N GLN A 116 -0.08 -12.86 7.15
CA GLN A 116 -0.51 -12.72 8.55
C GLN A 116 -0.91 -11.29 8.94
N TRP A 117 -0.48 -10.26 8.20
CA TRP A 117 -0.85 -8.86 8.47
C TRP A 117 -1.94 -8.33 7.54
N LEU A 118 -2.24 -9.05 6.46
CA LEU A 118 -3.34 -8.68 5.57
C LEU A 118 -4.65 -8.60 6.37
N GLN A 119 -5.38 -7.54 6.11
CA GLN A 119 -6.71 -7.29 6.63
C GLN A 119 -7.75 -7.89 5.66
N PRO A 120 -9.07 -7.87 5.96
CA PRO A 120 -10.06 -8.59 5.18
C PRO A 120 -10.08 -8.25 3.67
N GLN A 121 -10.08 -6.97 3.29
CA GLN A 121 -10.14 -6.56 1.88
C GLN A 121 -8.80 -6.74 1.18
N SER A 122 -7.70 -6.39 1.83
CA SER A 122 -6.35 -6.66 1.32
C SER A 122 -6.10 -8.16 1.12
N THR A 123 -6.69 -9.06 1.93
CA THR A 123 -6.65 -10.51 1.71
C THR A 123 -7.40 -10.94 0.44
N ILE A 124 -8.57 -10.35 0.20
CA ILE A 124 -9.36 -10.61 -1.01
C ILE A 124 -8.58 -10.15 -2.24
N TRP A 125 -8.06 -8.93 -2.22
CA TRP A 125 -7.30 -8.38 -3.34
C TRP A 125 -5.98 -9.11 -3.56
N TRP A 126 -5.29 -9.51 -2.49
CA TRP A 126 -4.11 -10.36 -2.58
C TRP A 126 -4.40 -11.64 -3.37
N THR A 127 -5.51 -12.32 -3.03
CA THR A 127 -5.94 -13.54 -3.74
C THR A 127 -6.31 -13.27 -5.20
N LYS A 128 -6.94 -12.12 -5.49
CA LYS A 128 -7.27 -11.73 -6.87
C LYS A 128 -6.02 -11.46 -7.70
N VAL A 129 -5.03 -10.77 -7.16
CA VAL A 129 -3.75 -10.50 -7.85
C VAL A 129 -3.02 -11.81 -8.15
N ASP A 130 -2.99 -12.74 -7.20
CA ASP A 130 -2.42 -14.07 -7.40
C ASP A 130 -3.15 -14.83 -8.53
N ALA A 131 -4.49 -14.83 -8.52
CA ALA A 131 -5.29 -15.45 -9.58
C ALA A 131 -5.13 -14.78 -10.95
N PHE A 132 -4.88 -13.47 -11.00
CA PHE A 132 -4.58 -12.75 -12.23
C PHE A 132 -3.27 -13.27 -12.85
N TRP A 133 -2.19 -13.34 -12.08
CA TRP A 133 -0.89 -13.76 -12.58
C TRP A 133 -0.78 -15.26 -12.84
N THR A 134 -1.45 -16.10 -12.05
CA THR A 134 -1.38 -17.57 -12.19
C THR A 134 -2.37 -18.15 -13.19
N ALA A 135 -3.55 -17.56 -13.31
CA ALA A 135 -4.66 -18.10 -14.11
C ALA A 135 -5.19 -17.13 -15.18
N GLY A 136 -4.67 -15.91 -15.26
CA GLY A 136 -5.15 -14.89 -16.22
C GLY A 136 -6.55 -14.36 -15.89
N THR A 137 -7.01 -14.50 -14.64
CA THR A 137 -8.34 -14.02 -14.22
C THR A 137 -8.33 -12.49 -14.09
N PRO A 138 -9.16 -11.75 -14.84
CA PRO A 138 -9.16 -10.28 -14.77
C PRO A 138 -9.46 -9.74 -13.37
N LEU A 139 -8.83 -8.63 -13.01
CA LEU A 139 -9.15 -7.83 -11.82
C LEU A 139 -10.47 -7.08 -12.08
N ALA A 140 -11.59 -7.75 -11.86
CA ALA A 140 -12.95 -7.19 -11.95
C ALA A 140 -13.52 -6.84 -10.58
#